data_AF-A0A8J6XXJ4-F1
#
_entry.id   AF-A0A8J6XXJ4-F1
#
_cell.length_a   1.000
_cell.length_b   1.000
_cell.length_c   1.000
_cell.angle_alpha   90.00
_cell.angle_beta   90.00
_cell.angle_gamma   90.00
#
_symmetry.space_group_name_H-M   'P 1'
#
loop_
_entity.id
_entity.type
_entity.pdbx_description
1 polymer ?
#
loop_
_entity_poly.entity_id
_entity_poly.type
_entity_poly.pdbx_seq_one_letter_code
_entity_poly.pdbx_strand_id
1 'polypeptide(L)' 'MAYIPYLDEEEIPEDCRVPDSDHILRVHGVNGPVMKQHYDLYRVLMYGKSPLTRIQREMVAVTVSAVNECHY' A
#
# COMPACT_ATOMS: atom_id res chain seq x y z
N MET A 1 13.48 -1.96 1.12
CA MET A 1 13.85 -1.61 -0.28
C MET A 1 13.52 -2.81 -1.15
N ALA A 2 12.99 -2.58 -2.36
CA ALA A 2 12.68 -3.65 -3.30
C ALA A 2 13.89 -4.03 -4.17
N TYR A 3 13.80 -5.19 -4.83
CA TYR A 3 14.78 -5.66 -5.81
C TYR A 3 14.54 -5.12 -7.23
N ILE A 4 13.58 -4.21 -7.39
CA ILE A 4 13.29 -3.52 -8.65
C ILE A 4 13.54 -2.02 -8.47
N PRO A 5 13.93 -1.30 -9.53
CA PRO A 5 14.08 0.15 -9.46
C PRO A 5 12.73 0.81 -9.17
N TYR A 6 12.77 1.88 -8.37
CA TYR A 6 11.63 2.77 -8.22
C TYR A 6 11.67 3.81 -9.33
N LEU A 7 10.49 4.17 -9.82
CA LEU A 7 10.32 5.28 -10.74
C LEU A 7 10.29 6.60 -9.97
N ASP A 8 10.70 7.68 -10.64
CA ASP A 8 10.45 9.05 -10.18
C ASP A 8 8.97 9.41 -10.40
N GLU A 9 8.46 10.39 -9.65
CA GLU A 9 7.03 10.73 -9.64
C GLU A 9 6.55 11.24 -11.02
N GLU A 10 7.43 11.92 -11.74
CA GLU A 10 7.20 12.44 -13.08
C GLU A 10 6.95 11.34 -14.11
N GLU A 11 7.50 10.14 -13.90
CA GLU A 11 7.35 8.98 -14.78
C GLU A 11 5.99 8.28 -14.60
N ILE A 12 5.31 8.53 -13.48
CA ILE A 12 4.00 7.95 -13.18
C ILE A 12 2.90 8.84 -13.77
N PRO A 13 1.89 8.27 -14.47
CA PRO A 13 0.72 9.02 -14.94
C PRO A 13 0.06 9.83 -13.83
N GLU A 14 -0.24 11.09 -14.08
CA GLU A 14 -0.72 12.05 -13.06
C GLU A 14 -2.00 11.57 -12.35
N ASP A 15 -2.91 10.94 -13.10
CA ASP A 15 -4.17 10.39 -12.59
C ASP A 15 -3.97 9.17 -11.68
N CYS A 16 -2.79 8.56 -11.72
CA CYS A 16 -2.41 7.39 -10.94
C CYS A 16 -1.56 7.72 -9.71
N ARG A 17 -1.09 8.97 -9.54
CA ARG A 17 -0.28 9.38 -8.40
C ARG A 17 -1.08 9.34 -7.10
N VAL A 18 -0.42 8.98 -6.01
CA VAL A 18 -1.04 8.84 -4.68
C VAL A 18 -0.25 9.65 -3.65
N PRO A 19 -0.89 10.25 -2.63
CA PRO A 19 -0.23 11.11 -1.66
C PRO A 19 0.44 10.28 -0.55
N ASP A 20 1.22 9.28 -0.93
CA ASP A 20 1.91 8.36 -0.02
C ASP A 20 3.18 7.83 -0.70
N SER A 21 4.31 8.02 -0.01
CA SER A 21 5.65 7.73 -0.50
C SER A 21 6.29 6.51 0.19
N ASP A 22 5.50 5.72 0.92
CA ASP A 22 5.96 4.46 1.49
C ASP A 22 6.47 3.53 0.38
N HIS A 23 7.52 2.77 0.70
CA HIS A 23 8.17 1.89 -0.28
C HIS A 23 7.21 0.87 -0.92
N ILE A 24 6.15 0.46 -0.23
CA ILE A 24 5.12 -0.46 -0.73
C ILE A 24 4.30 0.15 -1.87
N LEU A 25 4.09 1.47 -1.90
CA LEU A 25 3.44 2.14 -3.01
C LEU A 25 4.43 2.47 -4.12
N ARG A 26 5.64 2.92 -3.75
CA ARG A 26 6.70 3.21 -4.73
C ARG A 26 7.05 2.00 -5.60
N VAL A 27 7.08 0.79 -5.03
CA VAL A 27 7.33 -0.43 -5.80
C VAL A 27 6.22 -0.74 -6.81
N HIS A 28 4.99 -0.27 -6.58
CA HIS A 28 3.89 -0.40 -7.55
C HIS A 28 3.93 0.66 -8.65
N GLY A 29 4.79 1.69 -8.57
CA GLY A 29 4.89 2.78 -9.55
C GLY A 29 5.12 2.31 -10.99
N VAL A 30 5.79 1.16 -11.17
CA VAL A 30 5.95 0.47 -12.47
C VAL A 30 4.63 0.15 -13.17
N ASN A 31 3.51 0.16 -12.44
CA ASN A 31 2.16 0.07 -12.96
C ASN A 31 1.24 1.02 -12.16
N GLY A 32 1.18 2.28 -12.59
CA GLY A 32 0.39 3.35 -11.96
C GLY A 32 -1.07 2.98 -11.62
N PRO A 33 -1.86 2.42 -12.55
CA PRO A 33 -3.23 2.00 -12.25
C PRO A 33 -3.33 1.01 -11.09
N VAL A 34 -2.41 0.04 -11.01
CA VAL A 34 -2.35 -0.92 -9.89
C VAL A 34 -1.95 -0.22 -8.59
N MET A 35 -0.98 0.70 -8.62
CA MET A 35 -0.58 1.50 -7.45
C MET A 35 -1.77 2.25 -6.85
N LYS A 36 -2.52 2.98 -7.69
CA LYS A 36 -3.70 3.72 -7.25
C LYS A 36 -4.76 2.80 -6.67
N GLN A 37 -5.06 1.68 -7.34
CA GLN A 37 -6.03 0.70 -6.85
C GLN A 37 -5.62 0.08 -5.52
N HIS A 38 -4.33 -0.22 -5.33
CA HIS A 38 -3.80 -0.72 -4.06
C HIS A 38 -4.02 0.32 -2.95
N TYR A 39 -3.60 1.57 -3.17
CA TYR A 39 -3.79 2.66 -2.22
C TYR A 39 -5.27 2.84 -1.84
N ASP A 40 -6.16 2.92 -2.84
CA ASP A 40 -7.59 3.09 -2.64
C ASP A 40 -8.19 1.93 -1.83
N LEU A 41 -7.81 0.69 -2.14
CA LEU A 41 -8.23 -0.50 -1.40
C LEU A 41 -7.75 -0.45 0.06
N TYR A 42 -6.46 -0.18 0.29
CA TYR A 42 -5.90 -0.08 1.63
C TYR A 42 -6.62 0.98 2.46
N ARG A 43 -6.88 2.16 1.87
CA ARG A 43 -7.61 3.25 2.53
C ARG A 43 -9.02 2.83 2.95
N VAL A 44 -9.76 2.16 2.05
CA VAL A 44 -11.11 1.65 2.34
C VAL A 44 -11.07 0.61 3.47
N LEU A 45 -10.21 -0.39 3.36
CA LEU A 45 -10.13 -1.48 4.32
C LEU A 45 -9.66 -1.01 5.69
N MET A 46 -8.70 -0.10 5.76
CA MET A 46 -8.03 0.24 7.01
C MET A 46 -8.63 1.48 7.68
N TYR A 47 -9.14 2.46 6.92
CA TYR A 47 -9.71 3.71 7.47
C TYR A 47 -11.23 3.85 7.25
N GLY A 48 -11.83 3.06 6.37
CA GLY A 48 -13.27 3.10 6.11
C GLY A 48 -14.12 2.61 7.29
N LYS A 49 -15.42 2.91 7.25
CA LYS A 49 -16.40 2.45 8.24
C LYS A 49 -16.42 0.91 8.26
N SER A 50 -16.25 0.32 9.43
CA SER A 50 -16.36 -1.12 9.63
C SER A 50 -16.66 -1.43 11.10
N PRO A 51 -17.21 -2.62 11.41
CA PRO A 51 -17.42 -3.08 12.78
C PRO A 51 -16.11 -3.34 13.54
N LEU A 52 -14.97 -3.42 12.84
CA LEU A 52 -13.65 -3.55 13.44
C LEU A 52 -13.01 -2.17 13.65
N THR A 53 -12.51 -1.92 14.85
CA THR A 53 -11.69 -0.75 15.16
C THR A 53 -10.38 -0.77 14.37
N ARG A 54 -9.70 0.38 14.27
CA ARG A 54 -8.39 0.44 13.60
C ARG A 54 -7.38 -0.51 14.23
N ILE A 55 -7.33 -0.55 15.56
CA ILE A 55 -6.43 -1.42 16.33
C ILE A 55 -6.67 -2.90 16.01
N GLN A 56 -7.93 -3.33 15.89
CA GLN A 56 -8.25 -4.71 15.52
C GLN A 56 -7.81 -5.07 14.10
N ARG A 57 -7.93 -4.12 13.15
CA ARG A 57 -7.45 -4.34 11.77
C ARG A 57 -5.93 -4.47 11.72
N GLU A 58 -5.20 -3.62 12.46
CA GLU A 58 -3.75 -3.73 12.59
C GLU A 58 -3.32 -5.01 13.32
N MET A 59 -4.07 -5.46 14.32
CA MET A 59 -3.81 -6.74 14.99
C MET A 59 -3.86 -7.91 14.00
N VAL A 60 -4.85 -7.92 13.10
CA VAL A 60 -4.91 -8.91 12.01
C VAL A 60 -3.72 -8.75 11.07
N ALA A 61 -3.42 -7.52 10.65
CA ALA A 61 -2.30 -7.25 9.74
C ALA A 61 -0.96 -7.75 10.30
N VAL A 62 -0.61 -7.38 11.53
CA VAL A 62 0.64 -7.81 12.20
C VAL A 62 0.66 -9.32 12.42
N THR A 63 -0.47 -9.94 12.79
CA THR A 63 -0.55 -11.39 12.97
C THR A 63 -0.28 -12.13 11.65
N VAL A 64 -0.92 -11.70 10.57
CA VAL A 64 -0.73 -12.29 9.23
C VAL A 64 0.70 -12.07 8.74
N SER A 65 1.28 -10.89 8.94
CA SER A 65 2.67 -10.61 8.59
C SER A 65 3.65 -11.48 9.36
N ALA A 66 3.45 -11.65 10.67
CA ALA A 66 4.30 -12.50 11.50
C ALA A 66 4.22 -13.98 11.09
N VAL A 67 3.02 -14.49 10.81
CA VAL A 67 2.81 -15.87 10.32
C VAL A 67 3.48 -16.11 8.96
N ASN A 68 3.54 -15.10 8.10
CA ASN A 68 4.16 -15.18 6.78
C ASN A 68 5.63 -14.73 6.76
N GLU A 69 6.24 -14.43 7.91
CA GLU A 69 7.61 -13.90 8.00
C GLU A 69 7.84 -12.66 7.10
N CYS A 70 6.80 -11.85 6.93
CA CYS A 70 6.85 -10.65 6.10
C CYS A 70 7.50 -9.51 6.89
N HIS A 71 8.74 -9.17 6.54
CA HIS A 71 9.57 -8.22 7.29
C HIS A 71 9.24 -6.74 7.07
N TYR A 72 8.76 -6.39 5.87
CA TYR A 72 8.48 -5.01 5.47
C TYR A 72 7.59 -4.29 6.49
#